data_AF-A0A973J439-F1
#
_entry.id   AF-A0A973J439-F1
#
_cell.length_a   1.000
_cell.length_b   1.000
_cell.length_c   1.000
_cell.angle_alpha   90.00
_cell.angle_beta   90.00
_cell.angle_gamma   90.00
#
_symmetry.space_group_name_H-M   'P 1'
#
loop_
_entity.id
_entity.type
_entity.pdbx_description
1 polymer ?
#
loop_
_entity_poly.entity_id
_entity_poly.type
_entity_poly.pdbx_seq_one_letter_code
_entity_poly.pdbx_strand_id
1 'polypeptide(L)'
;MNFHAILRLVHITGFAAWFGTIFASLFLLRTLEPGMTGDEATAKTHKALLMRFIGLETKVADVAVISVLVSGLLLAHFYHGWTIWVIVKLALLVLQIALTMGFIVKKIQPITYPCDAARYSTWYRLFGISFSMFAVVLGVTFFLL
;
A
#
# COMPACT_ATOMS: atom_id res chain seq x y z
N MET A 1 25.00 -3.98 -20.29
CA MET A 1 24.06 -4.24 -19.17
C MET A 1 22.67 -4.41 -19.76
N ASN A 2 21.97 -5.51 -19.46
CA ASN A 2 20.77 -5.90 -20.20
C ASN A 2 19.57 -5.03 -19.79
N PHE A 3 19.08 -4.14 -20.66
CA PHE A 3 18.04 -3.14 -20.33
C PHE A 3 16.77 -3.79 -19.76
N HIS A 4 16.39 -4.96 -20.30
CA HIS A 4 15.34 -5.82 -19.77
C HIS A 4 15.53 -6.22 -18.30
N ALA A 5 16.76 -6.57 -17.89
CA ALA A 5 17.05 -6.97 -16.51
C ALA A 5 16.96 -5.79 -15.54
N ILE A 6 17.38 -4.59 -15.96
CA ILE A 6 17.24 -3.35 -15.17
C ILE A 6 15.77 -3.03 -14.97
N LEU A 7 14.97 -3.07 -16.03
CA LEU A 7 13.52 -2.85 -15.97
C LEU A 7 12.81 -3.82 -15.02
N ARG A 8 13.15 -5.12 -15.11
CA ARG A 8 12.63 -6.13 -14.17
C ARG A 8 13.05 -5.85 -12.73
N LEU A 9 14.31 -5.48 -12.51
CA LEU A 9 14.81 -5.16 -11.18
C LEU A 9 14.03 -3.99 -10.59
N VAL A 10 13.88 -2.89 -11.33
CA VAL A 10 13.10 -1.70 -10.90
C VAL A 10 11.65 -2.06 -10.62
N HIS A 11 11.04 -2.91 -11.45
CA HIS A 11 9.67 -3.36 -11.25
C HIS A 11 9.50 -4.15 -9.95
N ILE A 12 10.38 -5.13 -9.72
CA ILE A 12 10.33 -5.99 -8.52
C ILE A 12 10.67 -5.18 -7.26
N THR A 13 11.67 -4.32 -7.30
CA THR A 13 12.05 -3.50 -6.14
C THR A 13 11.00 -2.45 -5.83
N GLY A 14 10.40 -1.82 -6.85
CA GLY A 14 9.26 -0.92 -6.66
C GLY A 14 8.07 -1.64 -6.02
N PHE A 15 7.77 -2.86 -6.47
CA PHE A 15 6.68 -3.65 -5.90
C PHE A 15 6.97 -4.05 -4.44
N ALA A 16 8.19 -4.50 -4.16
CA ALA A 16 8.63 -4.82 -2.81
C ALA A 16 8.64 -3.59 -1.88
N ALA A 17 9.06 -2.42 -2.37
CA ALA A 17 9.04 -1.17 -1.62
C ALA A 17 7.62 -0.75 -1.27
N TRP A 18 6.70 -0.79 -2.24
CA TRP A 18 5.28 -0.48 -2.01
C TRP A 18 4.65 -1.41 -0.98
N PHE A 19 4.98 -2.69 -1.03
CA PHE A 19 4.50 -3.64 -0.03
C PHE A 19 5.14 -3.43 1.34
N GLY A 20 6.44 -3.15 1.37
CA GLY A 20 7.19 -2.90 2.59
C GLY A 20 6.65 -1.70 3.36
N THR A 21 6.18 -0.64 2.68
CA THR A 21 5.55 0.51 3.36
C THR A 21 4.28 0.09 4.09
N ILE A 22 3.42 -0.72 3.47
CA ILE A 22 2.19 -1.23 4.09
C ILE A 22 2.51 -2.02 5.37
N PHE A 23 3.55 -2.87 5.34
CA PHE A 23 4.00 -3.59 6.53
C PHE A 23 4.53 -2.67 7.62
N ALA A 24 5.38 -1.70 7.26
CA ALA A 24 5.91 -0.73 8.21
C ALA A 24 4.79 0.04 8.92
N SER A 25 3.75 0.42 8.18
CA SER A 25 2.57 1.11 8.70
C SER A 25 1.77 0.26 9.68
N LEU A 26 1.60 -1.03 9.40
CA LEU A 26 0.94 -1.95 10.31
C LEU A 26 1.70 -2.05 11.65
N PHE A 27 3.02 -2.21 11.60
CA PHE A 27 3.84 -2.29 12.80
C PHE A 27 3.78 -1.00 13.60
N LEU A 28 3.90 0.16 12.94
CA LEU A 28 3.81 1.44 13.61
C LEU A 28 2.43 1.67 14.24
N LEU A 29 1.35 1.34 13.55
CA LEU A 29 0.01 1.48 14.12
C LEU A 29 -0.15 0.57 15.34
N ARG A 30 0.30 -0.68 15.26
CA ARG A 30 0.27 -1.58 16.44
C ARG A 30 1.07 -1.04 17.63
N THR A 31 2.20 -0.36 17.40
CA THR A 31 2.97 0.24 18.51
C THR A 31 2.35 1.51 19.06
N LEU A 32 1.63 2.28 18.23
CA LEU A 32 0.95 3.51 18.67
C LEU A 32 -0.42 3.28 19.31
N GLU A 33 -1.04 2.11 19.11
CA GLU A 33 -2.39 1.78 19.63
C GLU A 33 -2.60 2.11 21.12
N PRO A 34 -1.71 1.76 22.06
CA PRO A 34 -1.91 2.07 23.48
C PRO A 34 -1.92 3.58 23.75
N GLY A 35 -1.08 4.34 23.05
CA GLY A 35 -1.00 5.80 23.19
C GLY A 35 -2.14 6.53 22.49
N MET A 36 -2.77 5.91 21.48
CA MET A 36 -3.87 6.48 20.70
C MET A 36 -5.27 6.20 21.29
N THR A 37 -5.35 5.20 22.18
CA THR A 37 -6.57 4.79 22.91
C THR A 37 -6.55 5.23 24.38
N GLY A 38 -5.45 5.82 24.84
CA GLY A 38 -5.25 6.31 26.20
C GLY A 38 -5.69 7.76 26.41
N ASP A 39 -4.93 8.50 27.22
CA ASP A 39 -5.26 9.88 27.58
C ASP A 39 -5.08 10.88 26.41
N GLU A 40 -5.71 12.05 26.54
CA GLU A 40 -5.74 13.05 25.46
C GLU A 40 -4.36 13.67 25.16
N ALA A 41 -3.52 13.80 26.19
CA ALA A 41 -2.17 14.36 26.07
C ALA A 41 -1.22 13.41 25.29
N THR A 42 -1.27 12.11 25.60
CA THR A 42 -0.49 11.07 24.92
C THR A 42 -1.00 10.85 23.50
N ALA A 43 -2.33 10.83 23.33
CA ALA A 43 -2.97 10.70 22.02
C ALA A 43 -2.60 11.85 21.07
N LYS A 44 -2.49 13.09 21.56
CA LYS A 44 -2.06 14.24 20.74
C LYS A 44 -0.64 14.05 20.19
N THR A 45 0.28 13.57 21.02
CA THR A 45 1.67 13.33 20.64
C THR A 45 1.79 12.17 19.65
N HIS A 46 1.09 11.06 19.92
CA HIS A 46 1.08 9.88 19.04
C HIS A 46 0.40 10.17 17.70
N LYS A 47 -0.66 10.99 17.70
CA LYS A 47 -1.31 11.48 16.47
C LYS A 47 -0.37 12.31 15.63
N ALA A 48 0.41 13.21 16.23
CA ALA A 48 1.39 14.02 15.49
C ALA A 48 2.47 13.13 14.84
N LEU A 49 2.94 12.11 15.56
CA LEU A 49 3.89 11.13 15.02
C LEU A 49 3.26 10.32 13.87
N LEU A 50 2.03 9.83 14.04
CA LEU A 50 1.30 9.10 13.00
C LEU A 50 1.12 9.94 11.74
N MET A 51 0.70 11.20 11.86
CA MET A 51 0.50 12.09 10.71
C MET A 51 1.82 12.38 9.98
N ARG A 52 2.91 12.58 10.72
CA ARG A 52 4.24 12.76 10.14
C ARG A 52 4.70 11.49 9.41
N PHE A 53 4.48 10.33 10.00
CA PHE A 53 4.82 9.06 9.39
C PHE A 53 4.01 8.82 8.12
N ILE A 54 2.68 8.96 8.15
CA ILE A 54 1.82 8.81 6.97
C ILE A 54 2.29 9.76 5.86
N GLY A 55 2.61 11.01 6.18
CA GLY A 55 3.12 11.96 5.18
C GLY A 55 4.43 11.54 4.52
N LEU A 56 5.30 10.81 5.22
CA LEU A 56 6.53 10.24 4.66
C LEU A 56 6.24 8.95 3.89
N GLU A 57 5.42 8.07 4.47
CA GLU A 57 4.99 6.81 3.88
C GLU A 57 4.31 7.04 2.53
N THR A 58 3.36 7.97 2.44
CA THR A 58 2.65 8.26 1.20
C THR A 58 3.61 8.64 0.08
N LYS A 59 4.66 9.43 0.37
CA LYS A 59 5.67 9.77 -0.65
C LYS A 59 6.45 8.55 -1.13
N VAL A 60 6.85 7.67 -0.22
CA VAL A 60 7.57 6.44 -0.57
C VAL A 60 6.66 5.48 -1.34
N ALA A 61 5.42 5.32 -0.88
CA ALA A 61 4.40 4.50 -1.52
C ALA A 61 4.06 5.01 -2.92
N ASP A 62 3.89 6.32 -3.11
CA ASP A 62 3.61 6.94 -4.41
C ASP A 62 4.76 6.69 -5.39
N VAL A 63 6.01 6.92 -4.98
CA VAL A 63 7.19 6.67 -5.80
C VAL A 63 7.28 5.18 -6.16
N ALA A 64 7.01 4.29 -5.21
CA ALA A 64 7.02 2.86 -5.43
C ALA A 64 5.92 2.42 -6.42
N VAL A 65 4.69 2.90 -6.25
CA VAL A 65 3.55 2.64 -7.16
C VAL A 65 3.84 3.15 -8.57
N ILE A 66 4.32 4.39 -8.70
CA ILE A 66 4.68 4.98 -10.00
C ILE A 66 5.79 4.14 -10.64
N SER A 67 6.79 3.72 -9.88
CA SER A 67 7.88 2.88 -10.38
C SER A 67 7.35 1.55 -10.90
N VAL A 68 6.43 0.89 -10.20
CA VAL A 68 5.78 -0.36 -10.64
C VAL A 68 4.97 -0.14 -11.92
N LEU A 69 4.17 0.92 -11.97
CA LEU A 69 3.35 1.26 -13.13
C LEU A 69 4.21 1.53 -14.37
N VAL A 70 5.17 2.44 -14.27
CA VAL A 70 6.02 2.84 -15.39
C VAL A 70 6.87 1.66 -15.87
N SER A 71 7.54 0.96 -14.96
CA SER A 71 8.35 -0.21 -15.34
C SER A 71 7.50 -1.35 -15.92
N GLY A 72 6.29 -1.58 -15.39
CA GLY A 72 5.36 -2.58 -15.89
C GLY A 72 4.85 -2.26 -17.30
N LEU A 73 4.51 -1.00 -17.56
CA LEU A 73 4.11 -0.52 -18.89
C LEU A 73 5.24 -0.64 -19.90
N LEU A 74 6.46 -0.25 -19.52
CA LEU A 74 7.64 -0.38 -20.37
C LEU A 74 7.96 -1.86 -20.66
N LEU A 75 7.86 -2.73 -19.66
CA LEU A 75 8.03 -4.18 -19.83
C LEU A 75 6.98 -4.78 -20.79
N ALA A 76 5.72 -4.37 -20.66
CA ALA A 76 4.65 -4.77 -21.56
C ALA A 76 4.91 -4.27 -23.00
N HIS A 77 5.28 -3.00 -23.16
CA HIS A 77 5.47 -2.41 -24.48
C HIS A 77 6.68 -2.97 -25.23
N PHE A 78 7.82 -3.15 -24.55
CA PHE A 78 9.08 -3.52 -25.21
C PHE A 78 9.40 -5.01 -25.23
N TYR A 79 8.85 -5.81 -24.31
CA TYR A 79 9.30 -7.21 -24.12
C TYR A 79 8.18 -8.26 -24.06
N HIS A 80 7.07 -7.94 -23.38
CA HIS A 80 6.04 -8.94 -23.06
C HIS A 80 4.78 -8.86 -23.95
N GLY A 81 4.58 -7.74 -24.64
CA GLY A 81 3.38 -7.47 -25.42
C GLY A 81 2.15 -7.15 -24.56
N TRP A 82 1.11 -6.62 -25.21
CA TRP A 82 -0.18 -6.31 -24.59
C TRP A 82 -1.13 -7.50 -24.66
N THR A 83 -0.95 -8.45 -23.76
CA THR A 83 -1.86 -9.60 -23.64
C THR A 83 -3.04 -9.27 -22.73
N ILE A 84 -4.13 -10.05 -22.83
CA ILE A 84 -5.28 -9.95 -21.92
C ILE A 84 -4.81 -10.01 -20.44
N TRP A 85 -3.81 -10.84 -20.15
CA TRP A 85 -3.24 -10.96 -18.80
C TRP A 85 -2.53 -9.70 -18.31
N VAL A 86 -1.88 -8.93 -19.18
CA VAL A 86 -1.30 -7.63 -18.81
C VAL A 86 -2.41 -6.65 -18.43
N ILE A 87 -3.52 -6.64 -19.19
CA ILE A 87 -4.68 -5.79 -18.91
C ILE A 87 -5.31 -6.18 -17.57
N VAL A 88 -5.48 -7.48 -17.30
CA VAL A 88 -5.99 -7.98 -16.01
C VAL A 88 -5.12 -7.54 -14.85
N LYS A 89 -3.79 -7.65 -14.96
CA LYS A 89 -2.84 -7.19 -13.93
C LYS A 89 -2.94 -5.68 -13.69
N LEU A 90 -3.02 -4.88 -14.76
CA LEU A 90 -3.20 -3.44 -14.65
C LEU A 90 -4.52 -3.09 -13.95
N ALA A 91 -5.61 -3.75 -14.33
CA ALA A 91 -6.93 -3.54 -13.72
C ALA A 91 -6.93 -3.90 -12.23
N LEU A 92 -6.28 -5.02 -11.84
CA LEU A 92 -6.13 -5.41 -10.43
C LEU A 92 -5.34 -4.39 -9.63
N LEU A 93 -4.27 -3.84 -10.19
CA LEU A 93 -3.46 -2.82 -9.53
C LEU A 93 -4.25 -1.52 -9.33
N VAL A 94 -4.96 -1.06 -10.36
CA VAL A 94 -5.86 0.11 -10.25
C VAL A 94 -6.96 -0.13 -9.22
N LEU A 95 -7.56 -1.33 -9.22
CA LEU A 95 -8.59 -1.71 -8.25
C LEU A 95 -8.04 -1.70 -6.83
N GLN A 96 -6.82 -2.21 -6.60
CA GLN A 96 -6.19 -2.20 -5.29
C GLN A 96 -5.99 -0.77 -4.76
N ILE A 97 -5.49 0.14 -5.61
CA ILE A 97 -5.33 1.57 -5.26
C ILE A 97 -6.68 2.20 -4.96
N ALA A 98 -7.70 1.97 -5.81
CA ALA A 98 -9.02 2.54 -5.63
C ALA A 98 -9.69 2.08 -4.32
N LEU A 99 -9.60 0.78 -4.02
CA LEU A 99 -10.16 0.21 -2.78
C LEU A 99 -9.44 0.73 -1.54
N THR A 100 -8.11 0.80 -1.54
CA THR A 100 -7.34 1.30 -0.40
C THR A 100 -7.57 2.78 -0.15
N MET A 101 -7.44 3.63 -1.19
CA MET A 101 -7.71 5.06 -1.06
C MET A 101 -9.16 5.35 -0.69
N GLY A 102 -10.11 4.67 -1.32
CA GLY A 102 -11.53 4.81 -0.99
C GLY A 102 -11.84 4.44 0.45
N PHE A 103 -11.20 3.39 0.98
CA PHE A 103 -11.35 3.02 2.39
C PHE A 103 -10.71 4.05 3.32
N ILE A 104 -9.52 4.57 3.00
CA ILE A 104 -8.85 5.62 3.78
C ILE A 104 -9.74 6.85 3.91
N VAL A 105 -10.24 7.39 2.79
CA VAL A 105 -11.09 8.59 2.78
C VAL A 105 -12.38 8.37 3.57
N LYS A 106 -13.02 7.21 3.39
CA LYS A 106 -14.34 6.95 3.99
C LYS A 106 -14.29 6.53 5.46
N LYS A 107 -13.22 5.86 5.90
CA LYS A 107 -13.20 5.16 7.19
C LYS A 107 -12.05 5.56 8.11
N ILE A 108 -10.93 6.03 7.56
CA ILE A 108 -9.74 6.38 8.34
C ILE A 108 -9.65 7.87 8.62
N GLN A 109 -9.78 8.72 7.59
CA GLN A 109 -9.75 10.18 7.75
C GLN A 109 -10.76 10.73 8.78
N PRO A 110 -11.98 10.17 8.93
CA PRO A 110 -12.93 10.65 9.93
C PRO A 110 -12.57 10.30 11.39
N ILE A 111 -11.53 9.49 11.63
CA ILE A 111 -11.16 9.06 12.98
C ILE A 111 -10.55 10.24 13.74
N THR A 112 -11.19 10.63 14.83
CA THR A 112 -10.66 11.57 15.82
C THR A 112 -9.97 10.82 16.95
N TYR A 113 -8.85 11.35 17.46
CA TYR A 113 -8.09 10.76 18.56
C TYR A 113 -8.19 11.67 19.81
N PRO A 114 -8.23 11.12 21.04
CA PRO A 114 -8.21 9.69 21.36
C PRO A 114 -9.47 8.96 20.86
N CYS A 115 -9.30 7.70 20.43
CA CYS A 115 -10.40 6.85 19.96
C CYS A 115 -10.47 5.56 20.79
N ASP A 116 -11.63 4.92 20.83
CA ASP A 116 -11.78 3.59 21.39
C ASP A 116 -11.13 2.52 20.49
N ALA A 117 -10.79 1.37 21.09
CA ALA A 117 -10.17 0.25 20.39
C ALA A 117 -11.01 -0.26 19.19
N ALA A 118 -12.34 -0.18 19.28
CA ALA A 118 -13.20 -0.58 18.17
C ALA A 118 -13.05 0.35 16.95
N ARG A 119 -12.96 1.67 17.15
CA ARG A 119 -12.64 2.61 16.05
C ARG A 119 -11.22 2.43 15.54
N TYR A 120 -10.26 2.21 16.45
CA TYR A 120 -8.86 1.97 16.07
C TYR A 120 -8.70 0.73 15.18
N SER A 121 -9.50 -0.32 15.41
CA SER A 121 -9.48 -1.56 14.62
C SER A 121 -9.76 -1.36 13.13
N THR A 122 -10.32 -0.22 12.74
CA THR A 122 -10.55 0.16 11.34
C THR A 122 -9.25 0.23 10.54
N TRP A 123 -8.12 0.60 11.17
CA TRP A 123 -6.80 0.54 10.55
C TRP A 123 -6.41 -0.89 10.18
N TYR A 124 -6.65 -1.87 11.06
CA TYR A 124 -6.37 -3.28 10.77
C TYR A 124 -7.23 -3.82 9.62
N ARG A 125 -8.47 -3.33 9.47
CA ARG A 125 -9.33 -3.66 8.34
C ARG A 125 -8.77 -3.14 7.01
N LEU A 126 -8.20 -1.92 7.01
CA LEU A 126 -7.49 -1.39 5.83
C LEU A 126 -6.35 -2.33 5.42
N PHE A 127 -5.51 -2.75 6.37
CA PHE A 127 -4.43 -3.70 6.09
C PHE A 127 -4.95 -5.05 5.59
N GLY A 128 -6.05 -5.55 6.16
CA GLY A 128 -6.70 -6.77 5.68
C GLY A 128 -7.11 -6.67 4.20
N ILE A 129 -7.68 -5.54 3.78
CA ILE A 129 -8.01 -5.28 2.37
C ILE A 129 -6.73 -5.25 1.52
N SER A 130 -5.72 -4.49 1.94
CA SER A 130 -4.44 -4.38 1.23
C SER A 130 -3.75 -5.73 1.05
N PHE A 131 -3.65 -6.55 2.10
CA PHE A 131 -3.02 -7.87 2.03
C PHE A 131 -3.83 -8.87 1.23
N SER A 132 -5.16 -8.81 1.30
CA SER A 132 -6.02 -9.68 0.49
C SER A 132 -5.87 -9.36 -1.00
N MET A 133 -5.90 -8.08 -1.37
CA MET A 133 -5.65 -7.65 -2.76
C MET A 133 -4.25 -8.03 -3.23
N PHE A 134 -3.25 -7.87 -2.37
CA PHE A 134 -1.89 -8.30 -2.66
C PHE A 134 -1.80 -9.81 -2.91
N ALA A 135 -2.43 -10.64 -2.07
CA ALA A 135 -2.48 -12.08 -2.26
C ALA A 135 -3.16 -12.45 -3.59
N VAL A 136 -4.22 -11.73 -3.99
CA VAL A 136 -4.85 -11.89 -5.31
C VAL A 136 -3.89 -11.52 -6.44
N VAL A 137 -3.19 -10.39 -6.35
CA VAL A 137 -2.22 -9.94 -7.36
C VAL A 137 -1.10 -10.97 -7.52
N LEU A 138 -0.54 -11.48 -6.41
CA LEU A 138 0.46 -12.55 -6.44
C LEU A 138 -0.10 -13.85 -7.03
N GLY A 139 -1.29 -14.25 -6.61
CA GLY A 139 -2.00 -15.42 -7.12
C GLY A 139 -2.15 -15.39 -8.63
N VAL A 140 -2.66 -14.27 -9.15
CA VAL A 140 -2.83 -14.06 -10.60
C VAL A 140 -1.47 -13.98 -11.31
N THR A 141 -0.47 -13.37 -10.69
CA THR A 141 0.84 -13.18 -11.33
C THR A 141 1.66 -14.46 -11.43
N PHE A 142 1.57 -15.36 -10.44
CA PHE A 142 2.39 -16.56 -10.34
C PHE A 142 1.67 -17.87 -10.68
N PHE A 143 0.34 -17.95 -10.56
CA PHE A 143 -0.40 -19.22 -10.69
C PHE A 143 -1.42 -19.26 -11.83
N LEU A 144 -1.85 -18.11 -12.37
CA LEU A 144 -2.83 -18.04 -13.48
C LEU A 144 -2.17 -17.66 -14.82
N LEU A 145 -0.85 -17.82 -14.92
CA LEU A 145 -0.03 -17.50 -16.09
C LEU A 145 0.96 -18.63 -16.39
#